data_AF-A0A7C3DG74-F1
#
_entry.id   AF-A0A7C3DG74-F1
#
_cell.length_a   1.000
_cell.length_b   1.000
_cell.length_c   1.000
_cell.angle_alpha   90.00
_cell.angle_beta   90.00
_cell.angle_gamma   90.00
#
_symmetry.space_group_name_H-M   'P 1'
#
loop_
_entity.id
_entity.type
_entity.pdbx_description
1 polymer ?
#
loop_
_entity_poly.entity_id
_entity_poly.type
_entity_poly.pdbx_seq_one_letter_code
_entity_poly.pdbx_strand_id
1 'polypeptide(L)'
;MKKLPRIYIAHLLPPPLGMRARLMPQHMHWQVGRYREVLRAGPGGLGKGRIWIPELEGEQHNLILNQAYDTLMATHGITSLMGYAVVGTGSTAPSASDVGLVNERARTNSSPGGDSITQPSNGLFEFTYVREFTEAQVGGQNLTEWGFSPSATAGNNLAVRELFRDGGGNPVTLTLAADQKLRLIYKYRLQVAPVTAVAHTIDIAGLGMRTGLAVHTMSTGGSGGTYPPLVVTELAMTGNVVNSGGGPGVSYQNMYLHAIAGSTSYTDTNINTSTLGNKWPGVAAYTANSRQRQVNPVTFLSTEANGTIRTIGLGPRWLGGFRFVLDSGQEIIKDNLNKLTIGAWTLTWGP
;
A
#
# COMPACT_ATOMS: atom_id res chain seq x y z
N MET A 1 -0.71 -61.70 13.90
CA MET A 1 0.16 -60.58 14.33
C MET A 1 -0.70 -59.36 14.62
N LYS A 2 -0.71 -58.87 15.87
CA LYS A 2 -1.37 -57.60 16.25
C LYS A 2 -0.55 -56.45 15.65
N LYS A 3 -1.14 -55.64 14.76
CA LYS A 3 -0.51 -54.38 14.30
C LYS A 3 -0.39 -53.43 15.50
N LEU A 4 0.83 -53.09 15.86
CA LEU A 4 1.10 -52.03 16.84
C LEU A 4 0.63 -50.68 16.28
N PRO A 5 -0.02 -49.81 17.08
CA PRO A 5 -0.37 -48.47 16.64
C PRO A 5 0.90 -47.69 16.32
N ARG A 6 0.96 -47.11 15.12
CA ARG A 6 2.03 -46.20 14.71
C ARG A 6 1.59 -44.78 15.08
N ILE A 7 2.25 -44.19 16.07
CA ILE A 7 2.07 -42.78 16.44
C ILE A 7 2.90 -41.96 15.45
N TYR A 8 2.24 -41.12 14.65
CA TYR A 8 2.91 -40.15 13.81
C TYR A 8 2.91 -38.81 14.54
N ILE A 9 4.09 -38.33 14.91
CA ILE A 9 4.28 -36.94 15.33
C ILE A 9 4.59 -36.16 14.06
N ALA A 10 3.57 -35.55 13.47
CA ALA A 10 3.79 -34.56 12.42
C ALA A 10 4.28 -33.28 13.10
N HIS A 11 5.44 -32.76 12.70
CA HIS A 11 5.86 -31.44 13.14
C HIS A 11 4.85 -30.41 12.63
N LEU A 12 4.31 -29.60 13.53
CA LEU A 12 3.58 -28.40 13.14
C LEU A 12 4.55 -27.51 12.37
N LEU A 13 4.32 -27.37 11.07
CA LEU A 13 5.05 -26.40 10.26
C LEU A 13 4.73 -25.01 10.84
N PRO A 14 5.75 -24.17 11.07
CA PRO A 14 5.51 -22.81 11.53
C PRO A 14 4.67 -22.08 10.47
N PRO A 15 3.81 -21.13 10.87
CA PRO A 15 3.12 -20.29 9.90
C PRO A 15 4.15 -19.54 9.05
N PRO A 16 3.88 -19.33 7.75
CA PRO A 16 4.76 -18.55 6.89
C PRO A 16 5.08 -17.19 7.51
N LEU A 17 6.29 -16.70 7.26
CA LEU A 17 6.67 -15.36 7.70
C LEU A 17 5.71 -14.33 7.09
N GLY A 18 5.07 -13.56 7.98
CA GLY A 18 3.90 -12.75 7.64
C GLY A 18 4.18 -11.24 7.68
N MET A 19 3.94 -10.56 6.55
CA MET A 19 3.74 -9.11 6.52
C MET A 19 2.24 -8.82 6.62
N ARG A 20 1.87 -7.70 7.25
CA ARG A 20 0.47 -7.28 7.36
C ARG A 20 0.28 -5.83 6.91
N ALA A 21 -0.81 -5.58 6.21
CA ALA A 21 -1.23 -4.26 5.79
C ALA A 21 -2.70 -4.03 6.15
N ARG A 22 -3.01 -2.91 6.79
CA ARG A 22 -4.36 -2.54 7.20
C ARG A 22 -4.76 -1.22 6.58
N LEU A 23 -5.80 -1.22 5.74
CA LEU A 23 -6.33 -0.01 5.11
C LEU A 23 -7.48 0.51 5.97
N MET A 24 -7.34 1.74 6.44
CA MET A 24 -8.28 2.38 7.37
C MET A 24 -9.00 3.55 6.70
N PRO A 25 -10.33 3.64 6.83
CA PRO A 25 -11.06 4.83 6.44
C PRO A 25 -10.63 6.03 7.31
N GLN A 26 -10.82 7.23 6.79
CA GLN A 26 -10.66 8.48 7.53
C GLN A 26 -11.86 9.39 7.23
N HIS A 27 -11.64 10.44 6.45
CA HIS A 27 -12.65 11.44 6.11
C HIS A 27 -12.48 11.86 4.65
N MET A 28 -13.58 12.37 4.11
CA MET A 28 -13.66 13.07 2.85
C MET A 28 -14.17 14.48 3.14
N HIS A 29 -13.50 15.47 2.56
CA HIS A 29 -13.92 16.87 2.55
C HIS A 29 -14.26 17.27 1.12
N TRP A 30 -15.51 17.63 0.88
CA TRP A 30 -15.99 18.09 -0.41
C TRP A 30 -16.17 19.59 -0.41
N GLN A 31 -15.89 20.24 -1.54
CA GLN A 31 -16.03 21.67 -1.72
C GLN A 31 -16.66 21.96 -3.09
N VAL A 32 -17.77 22.69 -3.11
CA VAL A 32 -18.30 23.33 -4.31
C VAL A 32 -17.80 24.77 -4.31
N GLY A 33 -17.24 25.21 -5.42
CA GLY A 33 -16.66 26.55 -5.49
C GLY A 33 -16.20 26.94 -6.88
N ARG A 34 -15.50 28.06 -6.96
CA ARG A 34 -14.93 28.58 -8.21
C ARG A 34 -13.62 29.32 -7.96
N TYR A 35 -12.84 29.49 -9.03
CA TYR A 35 -11.65 30.35 -8.97
C TYR A 35 -12.05 31.80 -9.19
N ARG A 36 -11.63 32.70 -8.30
CA ARG A 36 -11.75 34.14 -8.50
C ARG A 36 -10.39 34.75 -8.82
N GLU A 37 -10.39 35.70 -9.74
CA GLU A 37 -9.20 36.48 -10.07
C GLU A 37 -8.91 37.46 -8.94
N VAL A 38 -7.66 37.52 -8.51
CA VAL A 38 -7.15 38.46 -7.52
C VAL A 38 -5.87 39.08 -8.02
N LEU A 39 -5.68 40.36 -7.71
CA LEU A 39 -4.40 41.04 -7.94
C LEU A 39 -3.41 40.56 -6.88
N ARG A 40 -2.24 40.10 -7.31
CA ARG A 40 -1.11 39.74 -6.43
C ARG A 40 0.02 40.74 -6.67
N ALA A 41 0.51 41.36 -5.59
CA ALA A 41 1.71 42.17 -5.63
C ALA A 41 2.94 41.30 -5.33
N GLY A 42 4.00 41.42 -6.14
CA GLY A 42 5.29 40.78 -5.90
C GLY A 42 6.46 41.63 -6.40
N PRO A 43 7.70 41.16 -6.26
CA PRO A 43 8.92 41.92 -6.64
C PRO A 43 8.98 42.37 -8.12
N GLY A 44 8.09 41.85 -8.98
CA GLY A 44 7.95 42.24 -10.39
C GLY A 44 6.67 43.03 -10.73
N GLY A 45 5.92 43.56 -9.74
CA GLY A 45 4.70 44.36 -9.96
C GLY A 45 3.38 43.64 -9.64
N LEU A 46 2.26 44.22 -10.11
CA LEU A 46 0.91 43.65 -9.95
C LEU A 46 0.67 42.56 -11.00
N GLY A 47 0.62 41.30 -10.58
CA GLY A 47 0.23 40.16 -11.41
C GLY A 47 -1.21 39.74 -11.16
N LYS A 48 -1.86 39.14 -12.17
CA LYS A 48 -3.16 38.48 -12.00
C LYS A 48 -2.94 37.06 -11.48
N GLY A 49 -3.52 36.74 -10.33
CA GLY A 49 -3.57 35.39 -9.76
C GLY A 49 -4.99 34.87 -9.69
N ARG A 50 -5.16 33.57 -9.46
CA ARG A 50 -6.45 32.96 -9.15
C ARG A 50 -6.41 32.33 -7.77
N ILE A 51 -7.49 32.48 -7.01
CA ILE A 51 -7.68 31.83 -5.72
C ILE A 51 -8.93 30.96 -5.76
N TRP A 52 -8.88 29.80 -5.13
CA TRP A 52 -10.04 28.94 -4.94
C TRP A 52 -10.91 29.53 -3.82
N ILE A 53 -12.21 29.67 -4.06
CA ILE A 53 -13.17 30.08 -3.05
C ILE A 53 -14.21 28.96 -2.90
N PRO A 54 -14.21 28.21 -1.79
CA PRO A 54 -15.30 27.31 -1.47
C PRO A 54 -16.53 28.13 -1.12
N GLU A 55 -17.66 27.79 -1.73
CA GLU A 55 -18.96 28.43 -1.50
C GLU A 55 -19.92 27.52 -0.72
N LEU A 56 -19.70 26.21 -0.83
CA LEU A 56 -20.33 25.19 -0.01
C LEU A 56 -19.31 24.09 0.26
N GLU A 57 -19.28 23.57 1.48
CA GLU A 57 -18.39 22.46 1.83
C GLU A 57 -18.99 21.59 2.94
N GLY A 58 -18.45 20.39 3.07
CA GLY A 58 -18.80 19.47 4.15
C GLY A 58 -17.76 18.38 4.33
N GLU A 59 -17.70 17.85 5.55
CA GLU A 59 -16.83 16.74 5.92
C GLU A 59 -17.67 15.52 6.29
N GLN A 60 -17.19 14.34 5.92
CA GLN A 60 -17.89 13.10 6.19
C GLN A 60 -16.94 11.91 6.25
N HIS A 61 -17.41 10.82 6.86
CA HIS A 61 -16.73 9.53 6.78
C HIS A 61 -16.90 8.88 5.40
N ASN A 62 -16.07 7.87 5.15
CA ASN A 62 -16.04 7.12 3.91
C ASN A 62 -16.25 5.62 4.17
N LEU A 63 -16.94 4.95 3.25
CA LEU A 63 -17.08 3.50 3.25
C LEU A 63 -16.12 2.89 2.23
N ILE A 64 -15.12 2.16 2.71
CA ILE A 64 -14.24 1.35 1.85
C ILE A 64 -14.99 0.05 1.52
N LEU A 65 -15.06 -0.28 0.23
CA LEU A 65 -15.81 -1.41 -0.29
C LEU A 65 -15.01 -2.72 -0.15
N ASN A 66 -15.71 -3.85 -0.06
CA ASN A 66 -15.08 -5.18 0.03
C ASN A 66 -14.11 -5.43 -1.14
N GLN A 67 -14.51 -5.03 -2.36
CA GLN A 67 -13.66 -5.19 -3.55
C GLN A 67 -12.34 -4.42 -3.49
N ALA A 68 -12.24 -3.36 -2.66
CA ALA A 68 -10.97 -2.68 -2.43
C ALA A 68 -9.94 -3.68 -1.91
N TYR A 69 -10.32 -4.46 -0.91
CA TYR A 69 -9.51 -5.52 -0.32
C TYR A 69 -9.45 -6.76 -1.21
N ASP A 70 -10.59 -7.15 -1.77
CA ASP A 70 -10.73 -8.47 -2.38
C ASP A 70 -10.11 -8.58 -3.77
N THR A 71 -9.92 -7.46 -4.50
CA THR A 71 -9.36 -7.47 -5.86
C THR A 71 -8.49 -6.25 -6.19
N LEU A 72 -8.94 -5.03 -5.84
CA LEU A 72 -8.35 -3.80 -6.36
C LEU A 72 -6.95 -3.55 -5.80
N MET A 73 -6.73 -3.73 -4.50
CA MET A 73 -5.41 -3.57 -3.86
C MET A 73 -4.36 -4.50 -4.46
N ALA A 74 -4.70 -5.77 -4.72
CA ALA A 74 -3.79 -6.73 -5.34
C ALA A 74 -3.44 -6.41 -6.80
N THR A 75 -4.31 -5.66 -7.49
CA THR A 75 -4.18 -5.34 -8.92
C THR A 75 -3.49 -3.99 -9.14
N HIS A 76 -3.86 -2.99 -8.34
CA HIS A 76 -3.46 -1.59 -8.55
C HIS A 76 -2.50 -1.07 -7.47
N GLY A 77 -2.30 -1.81 -6.39
CA GLY A 77 -1.55 -1.34 -5.23
C GLY A 77 -2.37 -0.39 -4.36
N ILE A 78 -1.70 0.22 -3.38
CA ILE A 78 -2.31 1.11 -2.40
C ILE A 78 -2.30 2.55 -2.93
N THR A 79 -1.16 3.00 -3.43
CA THR A 79 -0.91 4.37 -3.92
C THR A 79 -1.67 4.74 -5.18
N SER A 80 -2.17 3.78 -5.95
CA SER A 80 -3.03 4.06 -7.11
C SER A 80 -4.50 3.76 -6.84
N LEU A 81 -4.83 3.23 -5.66
CA LEU A 81 -6.18 2.76 -5.32
C LEU A 81 -7.24 3.86 -5.44
N MET A 82 -6.85 5.11 -5.17
CA MET A 82 -7.71 6.29 -5.18
C MET A 82 -7.33 7.28 -6.29
N GLY A 83 -6.81 6.77 -7.40
CA GLY A 83 -6.30 7.61 -8.50
C GLY A 83 -7.37 8.51 -9.15
N TYR A 84 -8.62 8.05 -9.18
CA TYR A 84 -9.75 8.71 -9.83
C TYR A 84 -10.89 8.95 -8.84
N ALA A 85 -11.38 10.18 -8.79
CA ALA A 85 -12.65 10.50 -8.14
C ALA A 85 -13.80 10.28 -9.12
N VAL A 86 -14.93 9.82 -8.60
CA VAL A 86 -16.19 9.67 -9.34
C VAL A 86 -17.34 10.34 -8.61
N VAL A 87 -18.32 10.81 -9.37
CA VAL A 87 -19.58 11.37 -8.84
C VAL A 87 -20.78 10.91 -9.63
N GLY A 88 -21.93 10.83 -8.97
CA GLY A 88 -23.16 10.31 -9.53
C GLY A 88 -24.42 10.90 -8.94
N THR A 89 -25.57 10.41 -9.41
CA THR A 89 -26.91 10.85 -8.96
C THR A 89 -27.72 9.74 -8.28
N GLY A 90 -27.07 8.66 -7.86
CA GLY A 90 -27.71 7.61 -7.08
C GLY A 90 -27.97 8.01 -5.64
N SER A 91 -29.12 7.62 -5.10
CA SER A 91 -29.54 7.90 -3.72
C SER A 91 -29.68 6.64 -2.86
N THR A 92 -29.38 5.46 -3.41
CA THR A 92 -29.42 4.20 -2.67
C THR A 92 -28.35 4.19 -1.59
N ALA A 93 -28.73 3.79 -0.38
CA ALA A 93 -27.83 3.66 0.76
C ALA A 93 -26.57 2.84 0.40
N PRO A 94 -25.35 3.32 0.72
CA PRO A 94 -24.12 2.58 0.46
C PRO A 94 -24.02 1.26 1.24
N SER A 95 -23.50 0.24 0.57
CA SER A 95 -23.19 -1.07 1.14
C SER A 95 -21.74 -1.44 0.85
N ALA A 96 -21.08 -2.13 1.79
CA ALA A 96 -19.72 -2.63 1.58
C ALA A 96 -19.62 -3.64 0.40
N SER A 97 -20.74 -4.23 -0.01
CA SER A 97 -20.83 -5.12 -1.18
C SER A 97 -20.94 -4.39 -2.53
N ASP A 98 -21.11 -3.06 -2.52
CA ASP A 98 -21.23 -2.30 -3.75
C ASP A 98 -19.95 -2.41 -4.58
N VAL A 99 -20.12 -2.30 -5.89
CA VAL A 99 -19.00 -2.38 -6.84
C VAL A 99 -18.84 -1.13 -7.71
N GLY A 100 -19.84 -0.27 -7.75
CA GLY A 100 -19.92 0.92 -8.59
C GLY A 100 -20.87 1.96 -8.01
N LEU A 101 -20.88 3.16 -8.59
CA LEU A 101 -21.95 4.13 -8.32
C LEU A 101 -23.25 3.61 -8.93
N VAL A 102 -24.39 4.00 -8.36
CA VAL A 102 -25.70 3.61 -8.91
C VAL A 102 -25.93 4.32 -10.25
N ASN A 103 -25.52 5.58 -10.36
CA ASN A 103 -25.57 6.32 -11.62
C ASN A 103 -24.37 7.28 -11.76
N GLU A 104 -23.23 6.76 -12.22
CA GLU A 104 -22.02 7.57 -12.47
C GLU A 104 -22.28 8.63 -13.55
N ARG A 105 -21.88 9.88 -13.27
CA ARG A 105 -22.01 11.01 -14.19
C ARG A 105 -20.66 11.49 -14.71
N ALA A 106 -19.67 11.53 -13.83
CA ALA A 106 -18.37 12.03 -14.16
C ALA A 106 -17.27 11.32 -13.35
N ARG A 107 -16.09 11.29 -13.96
CA ARG A 107 -14.85 10.76 -13.38
C ARG A 107 -13.70 11.69 -13.72
N THR A 108 -12.77 11.86 -12.78
CA THR A 108 -11.58 12.69 -12.99
C THR A 108 -10.38 12.17 -12.21
N ASN A 109 -9.19 12.27 -12.79
CA ASN A 109 -7.91 12.23 -12.07
C ASN A 109 -7.25 13.61 -11.98
N SER A 110 -7.92 14.67 -12.44
CA SER A 110 -7.38 16.02 -12.39
C SER A 110 -7.12 16.41 -10.95
N SER A 111 -5.86 16.73 -10.64
CA SER A 111 -5.43 17.22 -9.34
C SER A 111 -4.97 18.68 -9.47
N PRO A 112 -5.54 19.61 -8.69
CA PRO A 112 -5.04 20.98 -8.61
C PRO A 112 -3.77 21.07 -7.72
N GLY A 113 -3.17 19.93 -7.34
CA GLY A 113 -2.14 19.82 -6.31
C GLY A 113 -2.72 19.45 -4.94
N GLY A 114 -1.83 19.19 -3.99
CA GLY A 114 -2.20 18.80 -2.62
C GLY A 114 -2.24 17.29 -2.36
N ASP A 115 -2.03 16.46 -3.39
CA ASP A 115 -1.78 15.04 -3.20
C ASP A 115 -0.52 14.87 -2.33
N SER A 116 -0.61 14.04 -1.29
CA SER A 116 0.50 13.83 -0.37
C SER A 116 0.45 12.46 0.29
N ILE A 117 1.63 11.99 0.68
CA ILE A 117 1.82 10.83 1.55
C ILE A 117 2.63 11.35 2.73
N THR A 118 2.14 11.10 3.94
CA THR A 118 2.86 11.42 5.17
C THR A 118 2.93 10.19 6.06
N GLN A 119 3.85 10.22 7.03
CA GLN A 119 4.03 9.14 7.97
C GLN A 119 3.94 9.69 9.40
N PRO A 120 2.72 9.80 9.99
CA PRO A 120 2.54 10.34 11.33
C PRO A 120 3.17 9.48 12.44
N SER A 121 3.34 8.18 12.23
CA SER A 121 4.01 7.28 13.17
C SER A 121 4.59 6.05 12.46
N ASN A 122 5.39 5.25 13.19
CA ASN A 122 6.04 4.05 12.63
C ASN A 122 5.02 3.12 11.97
N GLY A 123 5.19 2.89 10.67
CA GLY A 123 4.33 2.04 9.84
C GLY A 123 2.95 2.59 9.53
N LEU A 124 2.57 3.77 10.01
CA LEU A 124 1.30 4.40 9.69
C LEU A 124 1.51 5.46 8.61
N PHE A 125 0.94 5.24 7.44
CA PHE A 125 0.93 6.16 6.32
C PHE A 125 -0.42 6.83 6.20
N GLU A 126 -0.43 8.14 5.97
CA GLU A 126 -1.63 8.91 5.65
C GLU A 126 -1.51 9.43 4.22
N PHE A 127 -2.52 9.13 3.42
CA PHE A 127 -2.61 9.54 2.03
C PHE A 127 -3.67 10.62 1.93
N THR A 128 -3.36 11.68 1.16
CA THR A 128 -4.33 12.69 0.75
C THR A 128 -4.38 12.72 -0.77
N TYR A 129 -5.59 12.66 -1.33
CA TYR A 129 -5.85 12.83 -2.76
C TYR A 129 -6.81 14.00 -2.95
N VAL A 130 -6.41 14.95 -3.79
CA VAL A 130 -7.25 16.09 -4.17
C VAL A 130 -7.66 15.91 -5.62
N ARG A 131 -8.96 15.81 -5.87
CA ARG A 131 -9.51 15.66 -7.22
C ARG A 131 -10.51 16.76 -7.50
N GLU A 132 -10.35 17.41 -8.63
CA GLU A 132 -11.20 18.53 -9.04
C GLU A 132 -11.91 18.22 -10.35
N PHE A 133 -13.24 18.33 -10.31
CA PHE A 133 -14.11 18.29 -11.46
C PHE A 133 -14.28 19.69 -12.03
N THR A 134 -14.18 19.82 -13.34
CA THR A 134 -14.43 21.08 -14.03
C THR A 134 -15.93 21.37 -14.13
N GLU A 135 -16.25 22.63 -14.43
CA GLU A 135 -17.60 23.11 -14.71
C GLU A 135 -18.24 22.30 -15.85
N ALA A 136 -17.46 21.96 -16.88
CA ALA A 136 -17.94 21.11 -17.98
C ALA A 136 -18.29 19.68 -17.54
N GLN A 137 -17.71 19.18 -16.46
CA GLN A 137 -17.98 17.84 -15.94
C GLN A 137 -19.18 17.80 -15.00
N VAL A 138 -19.36 18.82 -14.16
CA VAL A 138 -20.33 18.79 -13.04
C VAL A 138 -21.19 20.05 -12.88
N GLY A 139 -20.87 21.14 -13.58
CA GLY A 139 -21.64 22.38 -13.51
C GLY A 139 -23.07 22.17 -14.02
N GLY A 140 -24.04 22.75 -13.32
CA GLY A 140 -25.46 22.58 -13.62
C GLY A 140 -26.04 21.20 -13.25
N GLN A 141 -25.28 20.34 -12.57
CA GLN A 141 -25.73 19.02 -12.18
C GLN A 141 -26.16 18.95 -10.71
N ASN A 142 -27.01 17.97 -10.42
CA ASN A 142 -27.42 17.56 -9.09
C ASN A 142 -26.70 16.25 -8.76
N LEU A 143 -25.76 16.28 -7.82
CA LEU A 143 -24.94 15.13 -7.44
C LEU A 143 -25.31 14.64 -6.04
N THR A 144 -25.40 13.33 -5.85
CA THR A 144 -25.86 12.72 -4.58
C THR A 144 -24.90 11.66 -4.06
N GLU A 145 -24.03 11.12 -4.90
CA GLU A 145 -23.05 10.11 -4.51
C GLU A 145 -21.67 10.40 -5.09
N TRP A 146 -20.65 9.88 -4.42
CA TRP A 146 -19.26 9.97 -4.82
C TRP A 146 -18.51 8.68 -4.49
N GLY A 147 -17.32 8.57 -5.06
CA GLY A 147 -16.43 7.44 -4.80
C GLY A 147 -15.04 7.67 -5.34
N PHE A 148 -14.19 6.68 -5.11
CA PHE A 148 -12.83 6.65 -5.65
C PHE A 148 -12.54 5.28 -6.29
N SER A 149 -11.70 5.30 -7.31
CA SER A 149 -11.34 4.14 -8.12
C SER A 149 -9.88 4.22 -8.58
N PRO A 150 -9.21 3.08 -8.80
CA PRO A 150 -7.92 3.06 -9.46
C PRO A 150 -8.01 3.20 -11.00
N SER A 151 -9.20 3.16 -11.60
CA SER A 151 -9.39 3.09 -13.04
C SER A 151 -9.89 4.39 -13.66
N ALA A 152 -9.45 4.70 -14.89
CA ALA A 152 -9.99 5.79 -15.69
C ALA A 152 -11.35 5.48 -16.33
N THR A 153 -11.73 4.20 -16.39
CA THR A 153 -12.94 3.75 -17.09
C THR A 153 -14.03 3.44 -16.08
N ALA A 154 -15.26 3.89 -16.36
CA ALA A 154 -16.44 3.57 -15.56
C ALA A 154 -16.68 2.05 -15.49
N GLY A 155 -17.19 1.57 -14.35
CA GLY A 155 -17.52 0.17 -14.15
C GLY A 155 -17.43 -0.28 -12.69
N ASN A 156 -17.43 -1.60 -12.50
CA ASN A 156 -17.40 -2.26 -11.20
C ASN A 156 -16.00 -2.24 -10.59
N ASN A 157 -15.50 -1.05 -10.26
CA ASN A 157 -14.11 -0.82 -9.86
C ASN A 157 -13.92 0.27 -8.78
N LEU A 158 -14.91 0.53 -7.94
CA LEU A 158 -14.78 1.45 -6.82
C LEU A 158 -14.05 0.87 -5.61
N ALA A 159 -13.06 1.58 -5.10
CA ALA A 159 -12.51 1.29 -3.78
C ALA A 159 -13.37 1.89 -2.65
N VAL A 160 -14.07 2.99 -2.95
CA VAL A 160 -14.88 3.75 -1.99
C VAL A 160 -16.17 4.19 -2.67
N ARG A 161 -17.28 4.13 -1.94
CA ARG A 161 -18.57 4.72 -2.34
C ARG A 161 -19.25 5.31 -1.12
N GLU A 162 -19.82 6.50 -1.25
CA GLU A 162 -20.66 7.09 -0.20
C GLU A 162 -21.63 8.12 -0.80
N LEU A 163 -22.69 8.48 -0.08
CA LEU A 163 -23.55 9.62 -0.44
C LEU A 163 -22.90 10.93 0.03
N PHE A 164 -23.17 12.05 -0.63
CA PHE A 164 -22.86 13.36 -0.05
C PHE A 164 -23.70 13.57 1.20
N ARG A 165 -23.10 14.10 2.27
CA ARG A 165 -23.75 14.31 3.56
C ARG A 165 -23.52 15.73 4.09
N ASP A 166 -24.49 16.23 4.85
CA ASP A 166 -24.34 17.45 5.65
C ASP A 166 -23.54 17.19 6.95
N GLY A 167 -23.30 18.25 7.73
CA GLY A 167 -22.60 18.15 9.02
C GLY A 167 -23.34 17.34 10.09
N GLY A 168 -24.62 17.03 9.90
CA GLY A 168 -25.41 16.11 10.73
C GLY A 168 -25.35 14.66 10.25
N GLY A 169 -24.66 14.37 9.14
CA GLY A 169 -24.55 13.05 8.54
C GLY A 169 -25.74 12.67 7.65
N ASN A 170 -26.69 13.57 7.39
CA ASN A 170 -27.84 13.27 6.53
C ASN A 170 -27.44 13.35 5.05
N PRO A 171 -27.91 12.43 4.18
CA PRO A 171 -27.65 12.53 2.75
C PRO A 171 -28.21 13.84 2.15
N VAL A 172 -27.40 14.50 1.33
CA VAL A 172 -27.76 15.74 0.63
C VAL A 172 -27.52 15.63 -0.87
N THR A 173 -28.26 16.45 -1.63
CA THR A 173 -27.99 16.68 -3.04
C THR A 173 -27.16 17.94 -3.17
N LEU A 174 -25.99 17.85 -3.81
CA LEU A 174 -25.20 19.00 -4.21
C LEU A 174 -25.73 19.51 -5.55
N THR A 175 -26.35 20.70 -5.53
CA THR A 175 -26.85 21.39 -6.72
C THR A 175 -25.83 22.42 -7.17
N LEU A 176 -25.08 22.12 -8.24
CA LEU A 176 -24.02 23.00 -8.74
C LEU A 176 -24.58 23.96 -9.79
N ALA A 177 -24.21 25.24 -9.69
CA ALA A 177 -24.41 26.19 -10.78
C ALA A 177 -23.53 25.83 -11.99
N ALA A 178 -23.89 26.36 -13.17
CA ALA A 178 -23.22 26.03 -14.43
C ALA A 178 -21.72 26.39 -14.46
N ASP A 179 -21.30 27.35 -13.63
CA ASP A 179 -19.92 27.83 -13.55
C ASP A 179 -19.19 27.39 -12.27
N GLN A 180 -19.76 26.46 -11.51
CA GLN A 180 -19.15 25.89 -10.33
C GLN A 180 -18.38 24.60 -10.63
N LYS A 181 -17.31 24.40 -9.87
CA LYS A 181 -16.51 23.17 -9.82
C LYS A 181 -16.80 22.40 -8.54
N LEU A 182 -16.44 21.12 -8.53
CA LEU A 182 -16.43 20.28 -7.34
C LEU A 182 -15.00 19.81 -7.05
N ARG A 183 -14.56 19.95 -5.81
CA ARG A 183 -13.30 19.40 -5.32
C ARG A 183 -13.57 18.37 -4.23
N LEU A 184 -12.97 17.19 -4.37
CA LEU A 184 -12.96 16.15 -3.34
C LEU A 184 -11.55 16.03 -2.78
N ILE A 185 -11.42 16.19 -1.46
CA ILE A 185 -10.19 16.01 -0.71
C ILE A 185 -10.39 14.75 0.14
N TYR A 186 -9.79 13.66 -0.31
CA TYR A 186 -9.98 12.35 0.31
C TYR A 186 -8.75 11.91 1.07
N LYS A 187 -8.95 11.45 2.30
CA LYS A 187 -7.88 10.87 3.12
C LYS A 187 -8.18 9.43 3.47
N TYR A 188 -7.12 8.62 3.51
CA TYR A 188 -7.14 7.27 4.09
C TYR A 188 -5.78 6.94 4.71
N ARG A 189 -5.76 5.93 5.56
CA ARG A 189 -4.52 5.46 6.20
C ARG A 189 -4.18 4.03 5.84
N LEU A 190 -2.89 3.74 5.80
CA LEU A 190 -2.36 2.38 5.72
C LEU A 190 -1.47 2.13 6.93
N GLN A 191 -1.72 1.07 7.67
CA GLN A 191 -0.78 0.58 8.66
C GLN A 191 -0.08 -0.69 8.15
N VAL A 192 1.24 -0.65 8.08
CA VAL A 192 2.08 -1.82 7.80
C VAL A 192 2.63 -2.39 9.10
N ALA A 193 2.81 -3.71 9.15
CA ALA A 193 3.32 -4.41 10.33
C ALA A 193 4.14 -5.64 9.91
N PRO A 194 5.11 -6.06 10.74
CA PRO A 194 5.44 -5.55 12.07
C PRO A 194 6.37 -4.33 12.07
N VAL A 195 6.11 -3.35 12.94
CA VAL A 195 6.99 -2.18 13.18
C VAL A 195 7.75 -2.23 14.50
N THR A 196 7.50 -3.28 15.28
CA THR A 196 8.31 -3.69 16.42
C THR A 196 8.81 -5.08 16.08
N ALA A 197 10.06 -5.40 16.41
CA ALA A 197 10.61 -6.72 16.18
C ALA A 197 9.73 -7.81 16.82
N VAL A 198 9.31 -8.79 16.02
CA VAL A 198 8.50 -9.93 16.49
C VAL A 198 9.31 -11.21 16.31
N ALA A 199 9.40 -12.02 17.37
CA ALA A 199 10.00 -13.34 17.28
C ALA A 199 9.22 -14.21 16.29
N HIS A 200 9.94 -14.83 15.36
CA HIS A 200 9.35 -15.73 14.36
C HIS A 200 10.29 -16.89 14.10
N THR A 201 9.77 -17.93 13.45
CA THR A 201 10.56 -19.09 13.04
C THR A 201 10.32 -19.35 11.57
N ILE A 202 11.40 -19.59 10.84
CA ILE A 202 11.35 -19.99 9.43
C ILE A 202 11.87 -21.41 9.30
N ASP A 203 11.23 -22.20 8.44
CA ASP A 203 11.77 -23.49 8.03
C ASP A 203 12.62 -23.29 6.78
N ILE A 204 13.84 -23.83 6.82
CA ILE A 204 14.76 -23.81 5.68
C ILE A 204 14.97 -25.24 5.23
N ALA A 205 14.60 -25.51 3.98
CA ALA A 205 14.66 -26.84 3.40
C ALA A 205 16.06 -27.45 3.58
N GLY A 206 16.13 -28.59 4.28
CA GLY A 206 17.37 -29.32 4.56
C GLY A 206 18.20 -28.79 5.74
N LEU A 207 17.88 -27.61 6.28
CA LEU A 207 18.56 -27.02 7.44
C LEU A 207 17.68 -26.92 8.69
N GLY A 208 16.39 -27.21 8.54
CA GLY A 208 15.39 -27.19 9.60
C GLY A 208 15.01 -25.77 10.04
N MET A 209 14.44 -25.71 11.24
CA MET A 209 13.86 -24.50 11.82
C MET A 209 14.95 -23.52 12.27
N ARG A 210 14.76 -22.23 11.99
CA ARG A 210 15.62 -21.12 12.42
C ARG A 210 14.79 -20.03 13.09
N THR A 211 15.20 -19.62 14.28
CA THR A 211 14.55 -18.54 15.02
C THR A 211 15.20 -17.19 14.73
N GLY A 212 14.42 -16.12 14.88
CA GLY A 212 14.87 -14.77 14.64
C GLY A 212 13.77 -13.74 14.85
N LEU A 213 14.07 -12.51 14.46
CA LEU A 213 13.21 -11.34 14.63
C LEU A 213 12.78 -10.77 13.28
N ALA A 214 11.46 -10.63 13.10
CA ALA A 214 10.83 -10.05 11.92
C ALA A 214 10.45 -8.58 12.13
N VAL A 215 10.78 -7.68 11.21
CA VAL A 215 10.47 -6.25 11.31
C VAL A 215 10.52 -5.52 9.95
N HIS A 216 9.66 -4.52 9.75
CA HIS A 216 9.83 -3.50 8.71
C HIS A 216 10.82 -2.43 9.16
N THR A 217 11.59 -1.87 8.22
CA THR A 217 12.59 -0.83 8.49
C THR A 217 12.51 0.31 7.49
N MET A 218 12.92 1.51 7.93
CA MET A 218 12.97 2.73 7.14
C MET A 218 14.22 2.86 6.26
N SER A 219 15.14 1.91 6.33
CA SER A 219 16.34 1.92 5.49
C SER A 219 15.93 1.87 4.02
N THR A 220 16.36 2.87 3.26
CA THR A 220 16.14 2.97 1.81
C THR A 220 17.17 2.16 1.04
N GLY A 221 18.17 1.60 1.74
CA GLY A 221 19.34 1.01 1.15
C GLY A 221 20.17 1.97 0.29
N GLY A 222 19.88 3.28 0.25
CA GLY A 222 20.53 4.20 -0.70
C GLY A 222 19.84 4.30 -2.06
N SER A 223 18.63 3.77 -2.21
CA SER A 223 17.85 3.84 -3.46
C SER A 223 16.87 5.03 -3.55
N GLY A 224 16.99 6.03 -2.68
CA GLY A 224 16.26 7.31 -2.77
C GLY A 224 14.75 7.28 -2.50
N GLY A 225 14.13 6.12 -2.24
CA GLY A 225 12.69 6.05 -1.96
C GLY A 225 12.32 6.59 -0.57
N THR A 226 11.30 7.44 -0.49
CA THR A 226 10.90 8.10 0.77
C THR A 226 10.24 7.14 1.77
N TYR A 227 9.65 6.03 1.31
CA TYR A 227 8.89 5.08 2.15
C TYR A 227 9.17 3.60 1.81
N PRO A 228 10.36 3.06 2.12
CA PRO A 228 10.71 1.67 1.83
C PRO A 228 9.71 0.61 2.31
N PRO A 229 9.11 0.70 3.51
CA PRO A 229 8.17 -0.32 3.96
C PRO A 229 6.83 -0.26 3.21
N LEU A 230 6.39 0.92 2.74
CA LEU A 230 5.25 1.04 1.83
C LEU A 230 5.56 0.39 0.47
N VAL A 231 6.71 0.70 -0.11
CA VAL A 231 7.16 0.13 -1.40
C VAL A 231 7.20 -1.39 -1.34
N VAL A 232 7.81 -1.97 -0.30
CA VAL A 232 7.89 -3.43 -0.14
C VAL A 232 6.53 -4.07 0.06
N THR A 233 5.64 -3.41 0.80
CA THR A 233 4.27 -3.88 0.99
C THR A 233 3.52 -3.91 -0.35
N GLU A 234 3.57 -2.85 -1.14
CA GLU A 234 2.93 -2.80 -2.46
C GLU A 234 3.57 -3.76 -3.46
N LEU A 235 4.88 -3.95 -3.40
CA LEU A 235 5.60 -4.92 -4.22
C LEU A 235 5.14 -6.35 -3.92
N ALA A 236 5.05 -6.74 -2.65
CA ALA A 236 4.54 -8.04 -2.27
C ALA A 236 3.05 -8.21 -2.61
N MET A 237 2.30 -7.11 -2.63
CA MET A 237 0.88 -7.08 -2.97
C MET A 237 0.61 -7.19 -4.46
N THR A 238 1.42 -6.56 -5.32
CA THR A 238 1.14 -6.38 -6.76
C THR A 238 2.12 -7.14 -7.66
N GLY A 239 3.32 -7.46 -7.17
CA GLY A 239 4.43 -7.96 -7.97
C GLY A 239 5.18 -6.88 -8.75
N ASN A 240 4.74 -5.62 -8.69
CA ASN A 240 5.32 -4.51 -9.43
C ASN A 240 5.88 -3.47 -8.47
N VAL A 241 6.92 -2.76 -8.91
CA VAL A 241 7.26 -1.51 -8.24
C VAL A 241 6.26 -0.45 -8.68
N VAL A 242 5.40 -0.03 -7.75
CA VAL A 242 4.50 1.11 -7.95
C VAL A 242 5.24 2.39 -7.56
N ASN A 243 4.82 3.55 -8.09
CA ASN A 243 5.49 4.85 -7.94
C ASN A 243 5.30 5.46 -6.54
N SER A 244 5.48 4.66 -5.50
CA SER A 244 5.06 4.84 -4.10
C SER A 244 5.94 5.80 -3.30
N GLY A 245 6.34 6.91 -3.92
CA GLY A 245 7.23 7.92 -3.35
C GLY A 245 8.58 8.04 -4.06
N GLY A 246 8.60 8.03 -5.41
CA GLY A 246 9.78 8.46 -6.18
C GLY A 246 10.34 7.47 -7.21
N GLY A 247 9.51 6.61 -7.81
CA GLY A 247 9.91 5.70 -8.89
C GLY A 247 10.98 4.70 -8.46
N PRO A 248 10.69 3.81 -7.49
CA PRO A 248 11.73 2.97 -6.92
C PRO A 248 12.37 2.11 -8.02
N GLY A 249 13.70 2.07 -8.08
CA GLY A 249 14.39 1.23 -9.05
C GLY A 249 14.15 -0.27 -8.78
N VAL A 250 14.58 -1.13 -9.71
CA VAL A 250 14.65 -2.60 -9.55
C VAL A 250 15.39 -3.04 -8.28
N SER A 251 16.16 -2.15 -7.66
CA SER A 251 16.79 -2.35 -6.36
C SER A 251 15.81 -2.76 -5.26
N TYR A 252 14.54 -2.35 -5.29
CA TYR A 252 13.55 -2.76 -4.29
C TYR A 252 13.00 -4.18 -4.50
N GLN A 253 13.21 -4.75 -5.69
CA GLN A 253 12.70 -6.06 -6.08
C GLN A 253 13.65 -7.20 -5.69
N ASN A 254 14.02 -7.28 -4.41
CA ASN A 254 14.97 -8.30 -3.98
C ASN A 254 14.50 -9.03 -2.72
N MET A 255 14.54 -10.35 -2.78
CA MET A 255 14.89 -11.12 -1.60
C MET A 255 16.41 -11.14 -1.49
N TYR A 256 16.93 -10.71 -0.35
CA TYR A 256 18.37 -10.59 -0.13
C TYR A 256 18.84 -11.41 1.08
N LEU A 257 20.10 -11.83 1.00
CA LEU A 257 20.84 -12.51 2.06
C LEU A 257 22.01 -11.62 2.47
N HIS A 258 22.19 -11.43 3.78
CA HIS A 258 23.16 -10.48 4.30
C HIS A 258 24.09 -11.10 5.33
N ALA A 259 25.36 -10.69 5.30
CA ALA A 259 26.41 -11.22 6.16
C ALA A 259 26.38 -10.67 7.59
N ILE A 260 25.51 -9.71 7.90
CA ILE A 260 25.45 -9.05 9.20
C ILE A 260 24.06 -9.23 9.81
N ALA A 261 23.98 -9.24 11.13
CA ALA A 261 22.70 -9.11 11.82
C ALA A 261 22.24 -7.65 11.68
N GLY A 262 21.26 -7.40 10.82
CA GLY A 262 20.70 -6.06 10.64
C GLY A 262 20.04 -5.56 11.93
N SER A 263 19.92 -4.24 12.07
CA SER A 263 19.12 -3.66 13.16
C SER A 263 17.67 -4.16 13.09
N THR A 264 17.07 -4.38 14.25
CA THR A 264 15.67 -4.79 14.39
C THR A 264 14.77 -3.60 14.74
N SER A 265 15.30 -2.37 14.67
CA SER A 265 14.50 -1.15 14.84
C SER A 265 13.82 -0.74 13.54
N TYR A 266 12.54 -0.34 13.62
CA TYR A 266 11.83 0.25 12.49
C TYR A 266 12.49 1.54 11.97
N THR A 267 13.00 2.35 12.88
CA THR A 267 13.62 3.65 12.56
C THR A 267 15.03 3.50 11.99
N ASP A 268 15.55 2.28 11.84
CA ASP A 268 16.86 2.07 11.25
C ASP A 268 16.88 2.55 9.80
N THR A 269 17.71 3.56 9.54
CA THR A 269 17.96 4.13 8.21
C THR A 269 19.32 3.73 7.65
N ASN A 270 20.10 2.95 8.40
CA ASN A 270 21.46 2.60 7.99
C ASN A 270 21.47 1.76 6.71
N ILE A 271 22.45 2.06 5.87
CA ILE A 271 22.74 1.34 4.63
C ILE A 271 23.89 0.39 4.93
N ASN A 272 23.79 -0.85 4.46
CA ASN A 272 24.92 -1.77 4.51
C ASN A 272 25.13 -2.49 3.18
N THR A 273 26.39 -2.65 2.79
CA THR A 273 26.79 -3.22 1.51
C THR A 273 27.26 -4.68 1.59
N SER A 274 27.26 -5.29 2.78
CA SER A 274 27.64 -6.70 3.00
C SER A 274 26.56 -7.71 2.56
N THR A 275 25.90 -7.43 1.43
CA THR A 275 24.97 -8.34 0.76
C THR A 275 25.74 -9.54 0.21
N LEU A 276 25.33 -10.75 0.57
CA LEU A 276 25.90 -11.99 0.05
C LEU A 276 25.28 -12.36 -1.30
N GLY A 277 23.98 -12.14 -1.45
CA GLY A 277 23.27 -12.33 -2.71
C GLY A 277 21.86 -11.76 -2.64
N ASN A 278 21.31 -11.49 -3.81
CA ASN A 278 19.94 -10.98 -3.96
C ASN A 278 19.31 -11.49 -5.25
N LYS A 279 18.02 -11.78 -5.22
CA LYS A 279 17.23 -12.21 -6.38
C LYS A 279 15.80 -11.72 -6.25
N TRP A 280 15.15 -11.45 -7.37
CA TRP A 280 13.71 -11.17 -7.36
C TRP A 280 12.92 -12.48 -7.22
N PRO A 281 12.11 -12.66 -6.15
CA PRO A 281 11.23 -13.83 -6.05
C PRO A 281 10.09 -13.85 -7.06
N GLY A 282 9.65 -12.70 -7.57
CA GLY A 282 8.30 -12.63 -8.13
C GLY A 282 7.24 -12.82 -7.04
N VAL A 283 5.97 -12.79 -7.45
CA VAL A 283 4.83 -13.08 -6.59
C VAL A 283 3.94 -14.12 -7.25
N ALA A 284 3.25 -14.90 -6.42
CA ALA A 284 2.23 -15.82 -6.87
C ALA A 284 1.05 -15.06 -7.51
N ALA A 285 0.31 -15.73 -8.39
CA ALA A 285 -0.95 -15.22 -8.90
C ALA A 285 -1.90 -14.92 -7.72
N TYR A 286 -2.57 -13.77 -7.78
CA TYR A 286 -3.52 -13.41 -6.73
C TYR A 286 -4.80 -14.23 -6.88
N THR A 287 -5.26 -14.83 -5.78
CA THR A 287 -6.56 -15.49 -5.71
C THR A 287 -7.58 -14.50 -5.17
N ALA A 288 -8.63 -14.20 -5.95
CA ALA A 288 -9.66 -13.24 -5.55
C ALA A 288 -10.27 -13.59 -4.17
N ASN A 289 -10.58 -12.57 -3.37
CA ASN A 289 -11.09 -12.67 -1.99
C ASN A 289 -10.14 -13.31 -0.96
N SER A 290 -8.93 -13.73 -1.34
CA SER A 290 -8.00 -14.35 -0.39
C SER A 290 -7.37 -13.34 0.56
N ARG A 291 -7.31 -12.06 0.16
CA ARG A 291 -6.67 -10.96 0.89
C ARG A 291 -5.24 -11.27 1.33
N GLN A 292 -4.58 -12.13 0.56
CA GLN A 292 -3.21 -12.53 0.80
C GLN A 292 -2.48 -12.77 -0.52
N ARG A 293 -1.17 -12.59 -0.50
CA ARG A 293 -0.30 -12.91 -1.62
C ARG A 293 1.03 -13.43 -1.10
N GLN A 294 1.59 -14.38 -1.83
CA GLN A 294 2.87 -14.97 -1.50
C GLN A 294 3.94 -14.51 -2.49
N VAL A 295 5.14 -14.19 -1.99
CA VAL A 295 6.32 -14.17 -2.85
C VAL A 295 6.70 -15.62 -3.20
N ASN A 296 7.24 -15.86 -4.39
CA ASN A 296 7.66 -17.22 -4.72
C ASN A 296 8.92 -17.61 -3.93
N PRO A 297 9.12 -18.90 -3.63
CA PRO A 297 10.39 -19.38 -3.09
C PRO A 297 11.56 -19.03 -4.01
N VAL A 298 12.73 -18.74 -3.44
CA VAL A 298 13.94 -18.45 -4.23
C VAL A 298 15.03 -19.42 -3.87
N THR A 299 15.68 -19.93 -4.90
CA THR A 299 16.87 -20.77 -4.80
C THR A 299 18.11 -19.97 -5.16
N PHE A 300 19.05 -19.89 -4.22
CA PHE A 300 20.43 -19.49 -4.45
C PHE A 300 21.23 -20.75 -4.77
N LEU A 301 21.87 -20.77 -5.94
CA LEU A 301 22.69 -21.87 -6.43
C LEU A 301 23.92 -22.06 -5.55
N SER A 302 24.63 -23.17 -5.74
CA SER A 302 25.85 -23.46 -4.98
C SER A 302 26.88 -22.34 -5.12
N THR A 303 27.01 -21.70 -6.27
CA THR A 303 27.97 -20.60 -6.49
C THR A 303 27.52 -19.22 -6.01
N GLU A 304 26.32 -19.08 -5.45
CA GLU A 304 25.72 -17.80 -5.08
C GLU A 304 25.54 -17.65 -3.57
N ALA A 305 25.65 -16.41 -3.07
CA ALA A 305 25.38 -16.05 -1.67
C ALA A 305 26.16 -16.86 -0.62
N ASN A 306 27.39 -17.25 -0.94
CA ASN A 306 28.25 -18.02 -0.05
C ASN A 306 28.79 -17.16 1.08
N GLY A 307 28.72 -17.68 2.31
CA GLY A 307 29.09 -16.98 3.53
C GLY A 307 28.17 -17.30 4.70
N THR A 308 28.37 -16.58 5.81
CA THR A 308 27.51 -16.67 7.00
C THR A 308 26.36 -15.69 6.87
N ILE A 309 25.16 -16.21 6.63
CA ILE A 309 23.92 -15.43 6.51
C ILE A 309 23.38 -15.18 7.92
N ARG A 310 23.11 -13.90 8.19
CA ARG A 310 22.59 -13.40 9.47
C ARG A 310 21.27 -12.63 9.33
N THR A 311 20.94 -12.20 8.11
CA THR A 311 19.66 -11.53 7.82
C THR A 311 19.16 -11.95 6.46
N ILE A 312 17.86 -12.21 6.39
CA ILE A 312 17.11 -12.47 5.17
C ILE A 312 16.09 -11.35 5.06
N GLY A 313 15.94 -10.73 3.89
CA GLY A 313 15.03 -9.60 3.75
C GLY A 313 14.31 -9.55 2.41
N LEU A 314 13.25 -8.76 2.36
CA LEU A 314 12.52 -8.39 1.13
C LEU A 314 12.52 -6.87 1.02
N GLY A 315 13.03 -6.36 -0.09
CA GLY A 315 13.22 -4.93 -0.32
C GLY A 315 14.60 -4.63 -0.90
N PRO A 316 15.13 -3.41 -0.71
CA PRO A 316 16.44 -3.08 -1.23
C PRO A 316 17.54 -3.88 -0.54
N ARG A 317 18.43 -4.46 -1.36
CA ARG A 317 19.46 -5.43 -0.93
C ARG A 317 20.43 -4.95 0.15
N TRP A 318 20.46 -3.64 0.39
CA TRP A 318 21.32 -2.97 1.35
C TRP A 318 20.66 -2.79 2.73
N LEU A 319 19.97 -3.84 3.16
CA LEU A 319 19.17 -3.92 4.39
C LEU A 319 17.89 -3.09 4.42
N GLY A 320 17.23 -2.69 3.33
CA GLY A 320 15.97 -1.95 3.48
C GLY A 320 14.72 -2.82 3.42
N GLY A 321 13.60 -2.25 3.87
CA GLY A 321 12.30 -2.91 3.74
C GLY A 321 12.00 -3.86 4.89
N PHE A 322 11.54 -5.07 4.58
CA PHE A 322 11.22 -6.08 5.59
C PHE A 322 12.40 -7.01 5.85
N ARG A 323 12.68 -7.30 7.11
CA ARG A 323 13.83 -8.10 7.57
C ARG A 323 13.38 -9.25 8.45
N PHE A 324 14.10 -10.35 8.34
CA PHE A 324 14.18 -11.44 9.31
C PHE A 324 15.65 -11.57 9.74
N VAL A 325 15.95 -11.16 10.96
CA VAL A 325 17.29 -11.20 11.54
C VAL A 325 17.40 -12.46 12.38
N LEU A 326 18.34 -13.34 12.05
CA LEU A 326 18.54 -14.61 12.77
C LEU A 326 19.04 -14.35 14.18
N ASP A 327 18.56 -15.14 15.14
CA ASP A 327 19.10 -15.11 16.50
C ASP A 327 20.57 -15.54 16.50
N SER A 328 21.33 -15.12 17.52
CA SER A 328 22.71 -15.57 17.71
C SER A 328 22.75 -17.10 17.82
N GLY A 329 23.62 -17.74 17.02
CA GLY A 329 23.71 -19.20 16.91
C GLY A 329 22.73 -19.83 15.91
N GLN A 330 21.83 -19.04 15.31
CA GLN A 330 20.91 -19.49 14.24
C GLN A 330 21.41 -19.14 12.84
N GLU A 331 22.62 -18.61 12.71
CA GLU A 331 23.20 -18.25 11.43
C GLU A 331 23.27 -19.44 10.47
N ILE A 332 23.15 -19.14 9.17
CA ILE A 332 23.25 -20.15 8.12
C ILE A 332 24.61 -20.00 7.45
N ILE A 333 25.43 -21.04 7.52
CA ILE A 333 26.66 -21.11 6.74
C ILE A 333 26.31 -21.74 5.41
N LYS A 334 26.42 -20.94 4.33
CA LYS A 334 26.26 -21.44 2.96
C LYS A 334 27.64 -21.53 2.30
N ASP A 335 27.96 -22.71 1.78
CA ASP A 335 29.17 -22.99 1.02
C ASP A 335 28.88 -23.11 -0.48
N ASN A 336 29.95 -23.37 -1.24
CA ASN A 336 29.89 -23.62 -2.68
C ASN A 336 29.48 -25.06 -3.06
N LEU A 337 29.04 -25.86 -2.10
CA LEU A 337 28.64 -27.25 -2.31
C LEU A 337 27.12 -27.40 -2.31
N ASN A 338 26.41 -26.51 -1.60
CA ASN A 338 24.98 -26.63 -1.38
C ASN A 338 24.21 -25.43 -1.95
N LYS A 339 23.04 -25.71 -2.52
CA LYS A 339 22.03 -24.67 -2.83
C LYS A 339 21.24 -24.32 -1.56
N LEU A 340 20.77 -23.08 -1.47
CA LEU A 340 19.89 -22.62 -0.39
C LEU A 340 18.55 -22.19 -0.97
N THR A 341 17.46 -22.76 -0.48
CA THR A 341 16.11 -22.34 -0.86
C THR A 341 15.43 -21.64 0.30
N ILE A 342 15.05 -20.39 0.09
CA ILE A 342 14.22 -19.63 1.04
C ILE A 342 12.76 -19.78 0.61
N GLY A 343 11.91 -20.16 1.57
CA GLY A 343 10.48 -20.34 1.36
C GLY A 343 9.73 -19.05 1.03
N ALA A 344 8.46 -19.20 0.67
CA ALA A 344 7.56 -18.09 0.40
C ALA A 344 7.28 -17.26 1.67
N TRP A 345 7.14 -15.95 1.49
CA TRP A 345 6.62 -15.04 2.52
C TRP A 345 5.22 -14.61 2.14
N THR A 346 4.35 -14.49 3.14
CA THR A 346 2.95 -14.15 2.91
C THR A 346 2.70 -12.72 3.35
N LEU A 347 2.18 -11.89 2.45
CA LEU A 347 1.53 -10.64 2.81
C LEU A 347 0.04 -10.90 2.96
N THR A 348 -0.56 -10.43 4.06
CA THR A 348 -2.01 -10.42 4.27
C THR A 348 -2.51 -8.99 4.44
N TRP A 349 -3.71 -8.67 3.98
CA TRP A 349 -4.31 -7.35 4.17
C TRP A 349 -5.80 -7.38 4.52
N GLY A 350 -6.32 -6.26 5.01
CA GLY A 350 -7.71 -6.16 5.42
C GLY A 350 -8.08 -4.82 6.08
N PRO A 351 -9.32 -4.71 6.57
CA PRO A 351 -9.84 -3.54 7.29
C PRO A 351 -9.25 -3.34 8.69
#